data_AF-A0A1F5AC33-F1
#
_entry.id   AF-A0A1F5AC33-F1
#
_cell.length_a   1.000
_cell.length_b   1.000
_cell.length_c   1.000
_cell.angle_alpha   90.00
_cell.angle_beta   90.00
_cell.angle_gamma   90.00
#
_symmetry.space_group_name_H-M   'P 1'
#
loop_
_entity.id
_entity.type
_entity.pdbx_description
1 polymer ?
#
loop_
_entity_poly.entity_id
_entity_poly.type
_entity_poly.pdbx_seq_one_letter_code
_entity_poly.pdbx_strand_id
1 'polypeptide(L)'
;MKTKYKILVALTLLVVFGLGVAAGILGERYVVHKKYRRPSSDRTHVPSLDAWAKELGLTEDQQARIREIFKRNEERMKVYRTEGLAKLSEVRKALKEELDAVFTPEQRKKMEEMIRQHEERRRKESGRTGSDRTTPRDRRGDDAPPPDRER
;
A
#
# COMPACT_ATOMS: atom_id res chain seq x y z
N MET A 1 58.88 24.65 -3.98
CA MET A 1 57.61 25.31 -3.62
C MET A 1 56.37 24.82 -4.41
N LYS A 2 56.51 24.06 -5.53
CA LYS A 2 55.38 23.71 -6.43
C LYS A 2 54.50 22.53 -5.98
N THR A 3 55.01 21.60 -5.17
CA THR A 3 54.29 20.38 -4.74
C THR A 3 53.28 20.63 -3.62
N LYS A 4 53.58 21.55 -2.70
CA LYS A 4 52.72 21.91 -1.57
C LYS A 4 51.36 22.47 -2.04
N TYR A 5 51.39 23.37 -3.03
CA TYR A 5 50.19 23.92 -3.64
C TYR A 5 49.41 22.90 -4.48
N LYS A 6 50.09 21.97 -5.15
CA LYS A 6 49.41 20.87 -5.87
C LYS A 6 48.65 19.95 -4.92
N ILE A 7 49.24 19.62 -3.77
CA ILE A 7 48.58 18.82 -2.73
C ILE A 7 47.39 19.59 -2.14
N LEU A 8 47.57 20.88 -1.85
CA LEU A 8 46.50 21.71 -1.30
C LEU A 8 45.34 21.87 -2.28
N VAL A 9 45.62 22.07 -3.58
CA VAL A 9 44.60 22.10 -4.64
C VAL A 9 43.88 20.76 -4.77
N ALA A 10 44.61 19.64 -4.78
CA ALA A 10 43.99 18.31 -4.85
C ALA A 10 43.09 18.03 -3.64
N LEU A 11 43.48 18.47 -2.45
CA LEU A 11 42.72 18.29 -1.22
C LEU A 11 41.44 19.15 -1.23
N THR A 12 41.51 20.40 -1.72
CA THR A 12 40.32 21.23 -1.90
C THR A 12 39.35 20.66 -2.95
N LEU A 13 39.85 20.11 -4.05
CA LEU A 13 39.02 19.45 -5.06
C LEU A 13 38.31 18.21 -4.50
N LEU A 14 38.99 17.42 -3.68
CA LEU A 14 38.40 16.25 -3.01
C LEU A 14 37.27 16.65 -2.06
N VAL A 15 37.44 17.75 -1.31
CA VAL A 15 36.42 18.25 -0.39
C VAL A 15 35.19 18.77 -1.15
N VAL A 16 35.38 19.56 -2.21
CA VAL A 16 34.27 20.05 -3.05
C VAL A 16 33.54 18.89 -3.72
N PHE A 17 34.27 17.90 -4.22
CA PHE A 17 33.68 16.70 -4.81
C PHE A 17 32.87 15.90 -3.78
N GLY A 18 33.42 15.68 -2.58
CA GLY A 18 32.73 15.00 -1.48
C GLY A 18 31.44 15.72 -1.05
N LEU A 19 31.47 17.05 -0.96
CA LEU A 19 30.28 17.86 -0.68
C LEU A 19 29.23 17.76 -1.80
N GLY A 20 29.65 17.74 -3.07
CA GLY A 20 28.76 17.52 -4.21
C GLY A 20 28.07 16.15 -4.18
N VAL A 21 28.81 15.09 -3.87
CA VAL A 21 28.27 13.72 -3.73
C VAL A 21 27.29 13.65 -2.55
N ALA A 22 27.64 14.23 -1.40
CA ALA A 22 26.77 14.28 -0.24
C ALA A 22 25.47 15.06 -0.53
N ALA A 23 25.57 16.22 -1.19
CA ALA A 23 24.41 17.01 -1.60
C ALA A 23 23.52 16.27 -2.60
N GLY A 24 24.12 15.51 -3.54
CA GLY A 24 23.37 14.65 -4.47
C GLY A 24 22.59 13.54 -3.75
N ILE A 25 23.25 12.80 -2.84
CA ILE A 25 22.63 11.72 -2.07
C ILE A 25 21.52 12.26 -1.15
N LEU A 26 21.75 13.38 -0.47
CA LEU A 26 20.74 14.00 0.40
C LEU A 26 19.58 14.61 -0.40
N GLY A 27 19.88 15.24 -1.54
CA GLY A 27 18.88 15.84 -2.42
C GLY A 27 17.94 14.81 -3.03
N GLU A 28 18.48 13.67 -3.48
CA GLU A 28 17.67 12.55 -3.95
C GLU A 28 16.77 12.01 -2.84
N ARG A 29 17.29 11.80 -1.63
CA ARG A 29 16.51 11.27 -0.52
C ARG A 29 15.41 12.20 -0.01
N TYR A 30 15.59 13.52 -0.09
CA TYR A 30 14.58 14.48 0.40
C TYR A 30 13.58 14.96 -0.67
N VAL A 31 14.02 15.17 -1.92
CA VAL A 31 13.18 15.78 -2.96
C VAL A 31 12.43 14.72 -3.78
N VAL A 32 13.07 13.59 -4.10
CA VAL A 32 12.49 12.54 -4.94
C VAL A 32 11.46 11.72 -4.16
N HIS A 33 11.70 11.46 -2.86
CA HIS A 33 10.77 10.68 -2.03
C HIS A 33 9.38 11.33 -1.86
N LYS A 34 9.28 12.67 -1.92
CA LYS A 34 8.01 13.38 -1.83
C LYS A 34 7.24 13.40 -3.17
N LYS A 35 7.94 13.48 -4.31
CA LYS A 35 7.31 13.56 -5.64
C LYS A 35 6.85 12.22 -6.22
N TYR A 36 7.40 11.08 -5.76
CA TYR A 36 7.03 9.75 -6.26
C TYR A 36 6.21 8.91 -5.29
N ARG A 37 5.64 9.50 -4.22
CA ARG A 37 4.44 8.90 -3.61
C ARG A 37 3.38 8.92 -4.69
N ARG A 38 3.17 7.77 -5.36
CA ARG A 38 1.86 7.49 -5.99
C ARG A 38 0.84 7.86 -4.91
N PRO A 39 -0.06 8.84 -5.14
CA PRO A 39 -1.20 8.98 -4.26
C PRO A 39 -1.82 7.59 -4.24
N SER A 40 -1.76 6.94 -3.08
CA SER A 40 -2.49 5.70 -2.82
C SER A 40 -3.87 5.96 -3.39
N SER A 41 -4.22 5.26 -4.50
CA SER A 41 -5.34 5.66 -5.34
C SER A 41 -6.47 5.98 -4.40
N ASP A 42 -6.96 7.22 -4.46
CA ASP A 42 -8.06 7.67 -3.62
C ASP A 42 -9.15 6.63 -3.83
N ARG A 43 -9.29 5.71 -2.85
CA ARG A 43 -10.19 4.58 -2.98
C ARG A 43 -11.51 5.26 -2.91
N THR A 44 -12.15 5.48 -4.06
CA THR A 44 -13.43 6.13 -4.19
C THR A 44 -14.32 5.54 -3.10
N HIS A 45 -14.46 6.28 -2.00
CA HIS A 45 -15.08 5.73 -0.81
C HIS A 45 -16.55 5.73 -1.13
N VAL A 46 -17.08 4.57 -1.50
CA VAL A 46 -18.53 4.41 -1.63
C VAL A 46 -19.13 4.87 -0.29
N PRO A 47 -20.06 5.83 -0.30
CA PRO A 47 -20.59 6.36 0.94
C PRO A 47 -21.22 5.23 1.78
N SER A 48 -21.16 5.37 3.10
CA SER A 48 -21.79 4.39 4.00
C SER A 48 -23.30 4.36 3.79
N LEU A 49 -23.94 3.25 4.19
CA LEU A 49 -25.40 3.15 4.14
C LEU A 49 -26.07 4.29 4.93
N ASP A 50 -25.47 4.73 6.04
CA ASP A 50 -25.98 5.84 6.86
C ASP A 50 -25.91 7.17 6.10
N ALA A 51 -24.86 7.39 5.31
CA ALA A 51 -24.75 8.58 4.45
C ALA A 51 -25.84 8.58 3.38
N TRP A 52 -26.08 7.43 2.73
CA TRP A 52 -27.19 7.26 1.78
C TRP A 52 -28.55 7.41 2.44
N ALA A 53 -28.74 6.88 3.65
CA ALA A 53 -29.98 7.01 4.38
C ALA A 53 -30.34 8.47 4.62
N LYS A 54 -29.35 9.28 5.04
CA LYS A 54 -29.52 10.70 5.27
C LYS A 54 -29.74 11.50 3.97
N GLU A 55 -28.96 11.22 2.93
CA GLU A 55 -29.00 11.99 1.67
C GLU A 55 -30.23 11.66 0.83
N LEU A 56 -30.69 10.40 0.86
CA LEU A 56 -31.84 9.93 0.08
C LEU A 56 -33.14 9.87 0.89
N GLY A 57 -33.10 10.17 2.19
CA GLY A 57 -34.25 10.11 3.08
C GLY A 57 -34.84 8.71 3.22
N LEU A 58 -33.98 7.69 3.37
CA LEU A 58 -34.40 6.29 3.41
C LEU A 58 -35.12 5.96 4.72
N THR A 59 -36.27 5.29 4.62
CA THR A 59 -36.98 4.74 5.79
C THR A 59 -36.22 3.55 6.39
N GLU A 60 -36.51 3.21 7.64
CA GLU A 60 -35.91 2.05 8.31
C GLU A 60 -36.13 0.74 7.54
N ASP A 61 -37.33 0.56 6.99
CA ASP A 61 -37.66 -0.60 6.15
C ASP A 61 -36.82 -0.65 4.87
N GLN A 62 -36.57 0.50 4.23
CA GLN A 62 -35.72 0.57 3.04
C GLN A 62 -34.27 0.26 3.39
N GLN A 63 -33.75 0.81 4.49
CA GLN A 63 -32.39 0.53 4.95
C GLN A 63 -32.22 -0.96 5.29
N ALA A 64 -33.21 -1.58 5.95
CA ALA A 64 -33.18 -3.01 6.27
C ALA A 64 -33.09 -3.88 5.00
N ARG A 65 -33.89 -3.56 3.97
CA ARG A 65 -33.84 -4.26 2.68
C ARG A 65 -32.50 -4.06 1.97
N ILE A 66 -31.92 -2.86 2.02
CA ILE A 66 -30.60 -2.57 1.41
C ILE A 66 -29.50 -3.36 2.13
N ARG A 67 -29.53 -3.44 3.47
CA ARG A 67 -28.60 -4.27 4.25
C ARG A 67 -28.64 -5.73 3.80
N GLU A 68 -29.83 -6.27 3.59
CA GLU A 68 -30.00 -7.64 3.10
C GLU A 68 -29.45 -7.82 1.67
N ILE A 69 -29.70 -6.85 0.78
CA ILE A 69 -29.14 -6.86 -0.59
C ILE A 69 -27.61 -6.87 -0.56
N PHE A 70 -26.99 -6.03 0.27
CA PHE A 70 -25.54 -6.00 0.44
C PHE A 70 -24.99 -7.30 0.98
N LYS A 71 -25.61 -7.87 2.02
CA LYS A 71 -25.18 -9.16 2.59
C LYS A 71 -25.18 -10.27 1.54
N ARG A 72 -26.29 -10.42 0.80
CA ARG A 72 -26.40 -11.42 -0.27
C ARG A 72 -25.38 -11.20 -1.39
N ASN A 73 -25.13 -9.94 -1.76
CA ASN A 73 -24.12 -9.64 -2.78
C ASN A 73 -22.69 -9.85 -2.28
N GLU A 74 -22.41 -9.62 -1.00
CA GLU A 74 -21.11 -9.92 -0.41
C GLU A 74 -20.80 -11.42 -0.49
N GLU A 75 -21.76 -12.27 -0.20
CA GLU A 75 -21.64 -13.73 -0.36
C GLU A 75 -21.35 -14.11 -1.82
N ARG A 76 -22.11 -13.56 -2.78
CA ARG A 76 -21.85 -13.77 -4.22
C ARG A 76 -20.45 -13.32 -4.62
N MET A 77 -20.02 -12.14 -4.16
CA MET A 77 -18.69 -11.61 -4.44
C MET A 77 -17.59 -12.46 -3.82
N LYS A 78 -17.81 -13.05 -2.64
CA LYS A 78 -16.87 -13.99 -2.03
C LYS A 78 -16.68 -15.23 -2.89
N VAL A 79 -17.76 -15.80 -3.43
CA VAL A 79 -17.69 -16.93 -4.36
C VAL A 79 -16.87 -16.57 -5.60
N TYR A 80 -17.21 -15.47 -6.29
CA TYR A 80 -16.46 -15.00 -7.46
C TYR A 80 -14.97 -14.74 -7.17
N ARG A 81 -14.65 -14.17 -6.01
CA ARG A 81 -13.25 -13.98 -5.60
C ARG A 81 -12.53 -15.32 -5.46
N THR A 82 -13.17 -16.31 -4.83
CA THR A 82 -12.56 -17.61 -4.58
C THR A 82 -12.31 -18.37 -5.89
N GLU A 83 -13.32 -18.42 -6.76
CA GLU A 83 -13.22 -19.01 -8.10
C GLU A 83 -12.22 -18.27 -8.99
N GLY A 84 -12.27 -16.94 -8.98
CA GLY A 84 -11.34 -16.10 -9.74
C GLY A 84 -9.89 -16.29 -9.29
N LEU A 85 -9.64 -16.43 -7.98
CA LEU A 85 -8.31 -16.73 -7.45
C LEU A 85 -7.81 -18.11 -7.91
N ALA A 86 -8.68 -19.13 -7.90
CA ALA A 86 -8.33 -20.46 -8.36
C ALA A 86 -7.96 -20.44 -9.86
N LYS A 87 -8.82 -19.88 -10.72
CA LYS A 87 -8.57 -19.77 -12.16
C LYS A 87 -7.29 -18.96 -12.47
N LEU A 88 -7.08 -17.87 -11.74
CA LEU A 88 -5.86 -17.07 -11.91
C LEU A 88 -4.60 -17.83 -11.49
N SER A 89 -4.69 -18.72 -10.50
CA SER A 89 -3.57 -19.58 -10.11
C SER A 89 -3.20 -20.58 -11.21
N GLU A 90 -4.20 -21.14 -11.89
CA GLU A 90 -3.99 -22.07 -13.02
C GLU A 90 -3.30 -21.37 -14.18
N VAL A 91 -3.81 -20.19 -14.58
CA VAL A 91 -3.20 -19.39 -15.65
C VAL A 91 -1.74 -19.04 -15.34
N ARG A 92 -1.43 -18.69 -14.09
CA ARG A 92 -0.06 -18.39 -13.67
C ARG A 92 0.85 -19.61 -13.73
N LYS A 93 0.35 -20.80 -13.38
CA LYS A 93 1.12 -22.05 -13.46
C LYS A 93 1.44 -22.38 -14.92
N ALA A 94 0.44 -22.37 -15.78
CA ALA A 94 0.62 -22.63 -17.22
C ALA A 94 1.64 -21.66 -17.84
N LEU A 95 1.50 -20.35 -17.56
CA LEU A 95 2.46 -19.34 -18.02
C LEU A 95 3.89 -19.63 -17.51
N LYS A 96 4.04 -20.05 -16.25
CA LYS A 96 5.36 -20.38 -15.70
C LYS A 96 5.97 -21.59 -16.42
N GLU A 97 5.19 -22.63 -16.71
CA GLU A 97 5.65 -23.81 -17.43
C GLU A 97 6.11 -23.47 -18.85
N GLU A 98 5.32 -22.66 -19.56
CA GLU A 98 5.67 -22.16 -20.91
C GLU A 98 6.98 -21.34 -20.90
N LEU A 99 7.15 -20.45 -19.91
CA LEU A 99 8.38 -19.67 -19.76
C LEU A 99 9.58 -20.54 -19.37
N ASP A 100 9.39 -21.49 -18.46
CA ASP A 100 10.46 -22.41 -18.04
C ASP A 100 10.94 -23.24 -19.24
N ALA A 101 10.07 -23.63 -20.18
CA ALA A 101 10.46 -24.35 -21.39
C ALA A 101 11.42 -23.54 -22.29
N VAL A 102 11.34 -22.21 -22.28
CA VAL A 102 12.20 -21.32 -23.08
C VAL A 102 13.51 -20.98 -22.36
N PHE A 103 13.52 -21.02 -21.03
CA PHE A 103 14.68 -20.61 -20.23
C PHE A 103 15.71 -21.71 -20.00
N THR A 104 16.99 -21.29 -19.97
CA THR A 104 18.07 -22.14 -19.47
C THR A 104 17.92 -22.39 -17.96
N PRO A 105 18.52 -23.46 -17.41
CA PRO A 105 18.44 -23.74 -15.97
C PRO A 105 18.87 -22.57 -15.08
N GLU A 106 19.88 -21.80 -15.49
CA GLU A 106 20.38 -20.64 -14.76
C GLU A 106 19.38 -19.48 -14.79
N GLN A 107 18.73 -19.25 -15.94
CA GLN A 107 17.70 -18.23 -16.10
C GLN A 107 16.46 -18.56 -15.27
N ARG A 108 16.05 -19.83 -15.18
CA ARG A 108 14.93 -20.27 -14.32
C ARG A 108 15.19 -19.95 -12.84
N LYS A 109 16.39 -20.28 -12.34
CA LYS A 109 16.80 -19.95 -10.96
C LYS A 109 16.76 -18.44 -10.70
N LYS A 110 17.21 -17.64 -11.66
CA LYS A 110 17.16 -16.17 -11.56
C LYS A 110 15.72 -15.64 -11.55
N MET A 111 14.83 -16.22 -12.36
CA MET A 111 13.41 -15.84 -12.36
C MET A 111 12.74 -16.15 -11.02
N GLU A 112 12.97 -17.33 -10.46
CA GLU A 112 12.40 -17.73 -9.17
C GLU A 112 12.85 -16.79 -8.04
N GLU A 113 14.13 -16.41 -8.03
CA GLU A 113 14.66 -15.43 -7.08
C GLU A 113 13.99 -14.06 -7.23
N MET A 114 13.82 -13.59 -8.47
CA MET A 114 13.12 -12.31 -8.72
C MET A 114 11.68 -12.34 -8.22
N ILE A 115 10.96 -13.46 -8.42
CA ILE A 115 9.58 -13.61 -7.93
C ILE A 115 9.55 -13.56 -6.40
N ARG A 116 10.41 -14.34 -5.73
CA ARG A 116 10.51 -14.37 -4.27
C ARG A 116 10.78 -12.98 -3.67
N GLN A 117 11.74 -12.25 -4.25
CA GLN A 117 12.06 -10.89 -3.79
C GLN A 117 10.89 -9.92 -3.95
N HIS A 118 10.12 -10.02 -5.04
CA HIS A 118 8.93 -9.20 -5.23
C HIS A 118 7.83 -9.53 -4.21
N GLU A 119 7.61 -10.81 -3.91
CA GLU A 119 6.64 -11.25 -2.90
C GLU A 119 7.01 -10.76 -1.50
N GLU A 120 8.28 -10.88 -1.11
CA GLU A 120 8.77 -10.35 0.15
C GLU A 120 8.59 -8.84 0.28
N ARG A 121 8.92 -8.09 -0.78
CA ARG A 121 8.73 -6.63 -0.80
C ARG A 121 7.25 -6.28 -0.61
N ARG A 122 6.35 -6.96 -1.33
CA ARG A 122 4.90 -6.76 -1.16
C ARG A 122 4.42 -7.09 0.25
N ARG A 123 4.91 -8.17 0.87
CA ARG A 123 4.56 -8.55 2.25
C ARG A 123 5.08 -7.53 3.28
N LYS A 124 6.29 -7.00 3.07
CA LYS A 124 6.88 -5.96 3.91
C LYS A 124 6.13 -4.62 3.78
N GLU A 125 5.63 -4.29 2.59
CA GLU A 125 4.82 -3.09 2.36
C GLU A 125 3.41 -3.21 2.94
N SER A 126 2.73 -4.35 2.75
CA SER A 126 1.39 -4.57 3.30
C SER A 126 1.36 -4.64 4.83
N GLY A 127 2.41 -5.20 5.46
CA GLY A 127 2.57 -5.21 6.91
C GLY A 127 2.76 -3.81 7.51
N ARG A 128 3.43 -2.90 6.79
CA ARG A 128 3.63 -1.51 7.24
C ARG A 128 2.37 -0.66 7.16
N THR A 129 1.53 -0.87 6.14
CA THR A 129 0.24 -0.15 6.01
C THR A 129 -0.84 -0.67 6.98
N GLY A 130 -0.68 -1.86 7.55
CA GLY A 130 -1.61 -2.42 8.56
C GLY A 130 -1.40 -1.89 9.98
N SER A 131 -0.16 -1.53 10.34
CA SER A 131 0.20 -1.06 11.69
C SER A 131 -0.24 0.38 12.01
N ASP A 132 -0.51 1.20 10.99
CA ASP A 132 -0.85 2.62 11.13
C ASP A 132 -2.38 2.85 11.29
N ARG A 133 -3.19 1.78 11.32
CA ARG A 133 -4.65 1.85 11.52
C ARG A 133 -5.10 1.75 12.98
N THR A 134 -4.19 1.55 13.92
CA THR A 134 -4.43 1.68 15.36
C THR A 134 -4.15 3.11 15.81
N THR A 135 -4.84 4.10 15.26
CA THR A 135 -5.12 5.33 16.02
C THR A 135 -6.29 5.01 16.94
N PRO A 136 -6.15 5.09 18.27
CA PRO A 136 -7.28 5.06 19.18
C PRO A 136 -8.19 6.23 18.82
N ARG A 137 -9.34 5.94 18.19
CA ARG A 137 -10.42 6.91 18.08
C ARG A 137 -10.84 7.23 19.51
N ASP A 138 -10.70 8.49 19.91
CA ASP A 138 -11.10 9.04 21.20
C ASP A 138 -12.36 8.34 21.74
N ARG A 139 -12.17 7.45 22.71
CA ARG A 139 -13.18 7.10 23.71
C ARG A 139 -12.98 8.05 24.89
N ARG A 140 -13.27 9.32 24.66
CA ARG A 140 -13.51 10.33 25.70
C ARG A 140 -14.66 11.16 25.19
N GLY A 141 -15.85 10.98 25.73
CA GLY A 141 -17.01 11.69 25.23
C GLY A 141 -18.31 11.38 25.92
N ASP A 142 -18.95 10.25 25.59
CA ASP A 142 -20.42 10.22 25.61
C ASP A 142 -21.06 9.04 26.39
N ASP A 143 -20.30 8.33 27.24
CA ASP A 143 -20.86 7.30 28.15
C ASP A 143 -21.24 7.89 29.51
N ALA A 144 -21.95 9.02 29.53
CA ALA A 144 -22.68 9.45 30.73
C ALA A 144 -24.12 8.90 30.63
N PRO A 145 -24.56 8.02 31.55
CA PRO A 145 -25.95 7.59 31.60
C PRO A 145 -26.86 8.82 31.78
N PRO A 146 -28.03 8.89 31.11
CA PRO A 146 -28.99 9.95 31.36
C PRO A 146 -29.39 9.95 32.84
N PRO A 147 -29.48 11.11 33.51
CA PRO A 147 -29.92 11.14 34.90
C PRO A 147 -31.37 10.67 34.99
N ASP A 148 -31.61 9.73 35.91
CA ASP A 148 -32.91 9.21 36.27
C ASP A 148 -33.87 10.38 36.54
N ARG A 149 -34.90 10.51 35.71
CA ARG A 149 -35.99 11.45 35.97
C ARG A 149 -36.97 10.75 36.90
N GLU A 150 -36.85 11.04 38.19
CA GLU A 150 -37.92 10.82 39.17
C GLU A 150 -39.24 11.42 38.69
N ARG A 151 -40.29 10.59 38.65
CA ARG A 151 -41.67 10.95 39.04
C ARG A 151 -42.55 9.72 39.13
#